data_AF-A0A317KFG1-F1
#
_entry.id   AF-A0A317KFG1-F1
#
_cell.length_a   1.000
_cell.length_b   1.000
_cell.length_c   1.000
_cell.angle_alpha   90.00
_cell.angle_beta   90.00
_cell.angle_gamma   90.00
#
_symmetry.space_group_name_H-M   'P 1'
#
loop_
_entity.id
_entity.type
_entity.pdbx_description
1 polymer ?
#
loop_
_entity_poly.entity_id
_entity_poly.type
_entity_poly.pdbx_seq_one_letter_code
_entity_poly.pdbx_strand_id
1 'polypeptide(L)'
;MAVTYEQAREIVRRATESDWPFGTYCLDDRRIVENDEFYVFEVGSREYLVDGNLSYAMAGSVPIVYKADGRLEWVPSVKTGTDPTIRNRPNPAPTLQV
;
A
#
# COMPACT_ATOMS: atom_id res chain seq x y z
N MET A 1 -1.55 21.50 -4.80
CA MET A 1 -0.24 20.83 -4.66
C MET A 1 -0.51 19.35 -4.64
N ALA A 2 0.28 18.55 -5.34
CA ALA A 2 0.13 17.10 -5.28
C ALA A 2 0.60 16.58 -3.91
N VAL A 3 -0.07 15.54 -3.42
CA VAL A 3 0.27 14.84 -2.18
C VAL A 3 1.56 14.05 -2.39
N THR A 4 2.47 14.19 -1.43
CA THR A 4 3.73 13.44 -1.40
C THR A 4 3.48 11.97 -1.04
N TYR A 5 4.42 11.09 -1.37
CA TYR A 5 4.31 9.68 -1.01
C TYR A 5 4.21 9.49 0.51
N GLU A 6 4.98 10.27 1.29
CA GLU A 6 5.00 10.21 2.74
C GLU A 6 3.65 10.62 3.35
N GLN A 7 3.02 11.66 2.80
CA GLN A 7 1.67 12.05 3.21
C GLN A 7 0.63 10.98 2.85
N ALA A 8 0.73 10.41 1.65
CA ALA A 8 -0.15 9.33 1.22
C ALA A 8 0.00 8.07 2.09
N ARG A 9 1.23 7.70 2.46
CA ARG A 9 1.52 6.59 3.38
C ARG A 9 0.87 6.82 4.74
N GLU A 10 0.98 8.03 5.27
CA GLU A 10 0.38 8.37 6.57
C GLU A 10 -1.16 8.33 6.53
N ILE A 11 -1.78 8.72 5.41
CA ILE A 11 -3.23 8.58 5.19
C ILE A 11 -3.63 7.10 5.26
N VAL A 12 -2.92 6.23 4.54
CA VAL A 12 -3.20 4.78 4.54
C VAL A 12 -2.98 4.19 5.93
N ARG A 13 -1.87 4.53 6.59
CA ARG A 13 -1.54 4.03 7.93
C ARG A 13 -2.67 4.32 8.92
N ARG A 14 -3.09 5.58 9.02
CA ARG A 14 -4.18 5.99 9.93
C ARG A 14 -5.51 5.29 9.65
N ALA A 15 -5.79 5.01 8.38
CA ALA A 15 -7.03 4.36 7.96
C ALA A 15 -7.06 2.84 8.18
N THR A 16 -5.90 2.21 8.42
CA THR A 16 -5.78 0.74 8.42
C THR A 16 -5.20 0.16 9.69
N GLU A 17 -4.30 0.87 10.38
CA GLU A 17 -3.58 0.35 11.54
C GLU A 17 -4.50 0.10 12.76
N SER A 18 -5.41 1.04 13.04
CA SER A 18 -6.27 0.97 14.23
C SER A 18 -7.28 -0.18 14.20
N ASP A 19 -7.77 -0.53 13.01
CA ASP A 19 -8.83 -1.52 12.80
C ASP A 19 -8.29 -2.84 12.24
N TRP A 20 -6.98 -3.09 12.38
CA TRP A 20 -6.33 -4.24 11.77
C TRP A 20 -6.84 -5.57 12.34
N PRO A 21 -7.43 -6.46 11.52
CA PRO A 21 -8.20 -7.58 12.05
C PRO A 21 -7.40 -8.88 12.26
N PHE A 22 -6.22 -9.02 11.64
CA PHE A 22 -5.57 -10.34 11.53
C PHE A 22 -4.06 -10.28 11.30
N GLY A 23 -3.28 -10.98 12.13
CA GLY A 23 -1.81 -10.97 12.05
C GLY A 23 -1.19 -9.65 12.51
N THR A 24 0.12 -9.49 12.28
CA THR A 24 0.83 -8.26 12.64
C THR A 24 0.65 -7.24 11.53
N TYR A 25 0.05 -6.07 11.84
CA TYR A 25 -0.12 -4.99 10.88
C TYR A 25 1.20 -4.64 10.17
N CYS A 26 1.16 -4.58 8.85
CA CYS A 26 2.29 -4.21 8.02
C CYS A 26 1.81 -3.38 6.81
N LEU A 27 2.46 -2.23 6.61
CA LEU A 27 2.40 -1.48 5.37
C LEU A 27 3.75 -1.65 4.69
N ASP A 28 3.81 -2.40 3.59
CA ASP A 28 5.04 -2.59 2.84
C ASP A 28 5.31 -1.38 1.95
N ASP A 29 6.21 -0.53 2.41
CA ASP A 29 6.68 0.67 1.69
C ASP A 29 8.10 0.52 1.14
N ARG A 30 8.64 -0.70 1.01
CA ARG A 30 9.97 -0.93 0.41
C ARG A 30 10.03 -0.47 -1.05
N ARG A 31 8.88 -0.46 -1.71
CA ARG A 31 8.69 -0.04 -3.09
C ARG A 31 7.56 0.97 -3.18
N ILE A 32 7.71 1.91 -4.11
CA ILE A 32 6.66 2.86 -4.46
C ILE A 32 6.00 2.34 -5.74
N VAL A 33 4.72 1.99 -5.60
CA VAL A 33 3.86 1.55 -6.71
C VAL A 33 2.91 2.70 -7.04
N GLU A 34 2.95 3.21 -8.27
CA GLU A 34 2.22 4.42 -8.65
C GLU A 34 1.99 4.51 -10.16
N ASN A 35 0.99 5.29 -10.56
CA ASN A 35 0.88 5.87 -11.90
C ASN A 35 0.84 7.40 -11.79
N ASP A 36 0.46 8.12 -12.85
CA ASP A 36 0.42 9.59 -12.82
C ASP A 36 -0.67 10.15 -11.88
N GLU A 37 -1.70 9.35 -11.53
CA GLU A 37 -2.87 9.78 -10.77
C GLU A 37 -2.82 9.43 -9.29
N PHE A 38 -2.31 8.25 -8.93
CA PHE A 38 -2.38 7.73 -7.56
C PHE A 38 -1.17 6.87 -7.16
N TYR A 39 -0.95 6.76 -5.86
CA TYR A 39 -0.08 5.76 -5.24
C TYR A 39 -0.90 4.53 -4.85
N VAL A 40 -0.30 3.35 -4.93
CA VAL A 40 -0.87 2.08 -4.47
C VAL A 40 -0.04 1.57 -3.30
N PHE A 41 -0.73 1.09 -2.26
CA PHE A 41 -0.08 0.62 -1.04
C PHE A 41 -0.40 -0.84 -0.80
N GLU A 42 0.60 -1.59 -0.37
CA GLU A 42 0.44 -2.98 0.06
C GLU A 42 0.30 -3.00 1.58
N VAL A 43 -0.90 -3.30 2.05
CA VAL A 43 -1.23 -3.41 3.48
C VAL A 43 -1.66 -4.85 3.76
N GLY A 44 -1.04 -5.47 4.75
CA GLY A 44 -1.13 -6.89 4.98
C GLY A 44 -0.55 -7.30 6.32
N SER A 45 -0.58 -8.59 6.58
CA SER A 45 0.10 -9.18 7.73
C SER A 45 1.59 -9.26 7.45
N ARG A 46 2.45 -8.83 8.38
CA ARG A 46 3.92 -8.95 8.25
C ARG A 46 4.33 -10.39 7.94
N GLU A 47 3.67 -11.35 8.56
CA GLU A 47 3.93 -12.78 8.41
C GLU A 47 3.77 -13.22 6.95
N TYR A 48 2.86 -12.61 6.19
CA TYR A 48 2.72 -12.86 4.76
C TYR A 48 3.67 -11.99 3.92
N LEU A 49 3.65 -10.66 4.14
CA LEU A 49 4.37 -9.69 3.30
C LEU A 49 5.89 -9.76 3.42
N VAL A 50 6.40 -10.15 4.58
CA VAL A 50 7.84 -10.23 4.86
C VAL A 50 8.28 -11.68 4.95
N ASP A 51 7.57 -12.50 5.73
CA ASP A 51 8.01 -13.87 6.03
C ASP A 51 7.48 -14.92 5.03
N GLY A 52 6.55 -14.54 4.14
CA GLY A 52 6.01 -15.42 3.10
C GLY A 52 5.03 -16.48 3.60
N ASN A 53 4.50 -16.35 4.81
CA ASN A 53 3.56 -17.31 5.39
C ASN A 53 2.16 -17.16 4.76
N LEU A 54 1.84 -18.09 3.85
CA LEU A 54 0.57 -18.11 3.11
C LEU A 54 -0.68 -18.23 4.00
N SER A 55 -0.56 -18.74 5.24
CA SER A 55 -1.69 -18.77 6.18
C SER A 55 -2.18 -17.38 6.58
N TYR A 56 -1.36 -16.34 6.34
CA TYR A 56 -1.69 -14.94 6.59
C TYR A 56 -2.05 -14.15 5.32
N ALA A 57 -2.15 -14.81 4.17
CA ALA A 57 -2.50 -14.16 2.91
C ALA A 57 -3.95 -13.65 2.94
N MET A 58 -4.16 -12.40 2.51
CA MET A 58 -5.48 -11.81 2.34
C MET A 58 -5.71 -11.46 0.88
N ALA A 59 -6.75 -12.07 0.31
CA ALA A 59 -7.26 -11.65 -0.99
C ALA A 59 -8.21 -10.46 -0.80
N GLY A 60 -8.06 -9.42 -1.60
CA GLY A 60 -8.97 -8.29 -1.53
C GLY A 60 -8.52 -7.06 -2.31
N SER A 61 -9.04 -5.92 -1.85
CA SER A 61 -8.68 -4.61 -2.36
C SER A 61 -7.42 -4.08 -1.68
N VAL A 62 -6.64 -3.30 -2.43
CA VAL A 62 -5.52 -2.52 -1.92
C VAL A 62 -5.93 -1.06 -1.80
N PRO A 63 -5.43 -0.33 -0.79
CA PRO A 63 -5.64 1.09 -0.69
C PRO A 63 -4.83 1.83 -1.76
N ILE A 64 -5.48 2.79 -2.42
CA ILE A 64 -4.85 3.77 -3.29
C ILE A 64 -5.07 5.18 -2.73
N VAL A 65 -4.12 6.07 -2.97
CA VAL A 65 -4.24 7.48 -2.61
C VAL A 65 -4.03 8.34 -3.86
N TYR A 66 -5.05 9.12 -4.20
CA TYR A 66 -4.99 10.07 -5.31
C TYR A 66 -4.00 11.20 -4.99
N LYS A 67 -3.08 11.46 -5.93
CA LYS A 67 -2.05 12.49 -5.77
C LYS A 67 -2.63 13.88 -5.79
N ALA A 68 -3.76 14.10 -6.45
CA ALA A 68 -4.35 15.43 -6.60
C ALA A 68 -4.86 16.02 -5.28
N ASP A 69 -5.48 15.19 -4.44
CA ASP A 69 -6.26 15.64 -3.28
C ASP A 69 -6.07 14.77 -2.02
N GLY A 70 -5.34 13.65 -2.11
CA GLY A 70 -5.13 12.73 -1.00
C GLY A 70 -6.32 11.83 -0.70
N ARG A 71 -7.31 11.76 -1.61
CA ARG A 71 -8.47 10.87 -1.44
C ARG A 71 -8.01 9.41 -1.38
N LEU A 72 -8.44 8.72 -0.33
CA LEU A 72 -8.23 7.29 -0.12
C LEU A 72 -9.36 6.49 -0.77
N GLU A 73 -9.02 5.45 -1.54
CA GLU A 73 -9.99 4.52 -2.14
C GLU A 73 -9.46 3.09 -2.05
N TRP A 74 -10.36 2.11 -1.98
CA TRP A 74 -10.01 0.69 -1.97
C TRP A 74 -10.33 0.08 -3.33
N VAL A 75 -9.29 -0.36 -4.04
CA VAL A 75 -9.42 -0.89 -5.40
C VAL A 75 -9.02 -2.37 -5.41
N PRO A 76 -9.77 -3.25 -6.11
CA PRO A 76 -9.39 -4.65 -6.23
C PRO A 76 -7.94 -4.82 -6.67
N SER A 77 -7.15 -5.62 -5.94
CA SER A 77 -5.73 -5.86 -6.22
C SER A 77 -5.45 -6.34 -7.64
N VAL A 78 -6.36 -7.09 -8.25
CA VAL A 78 -6.24 -7.51 -9.65
C VAL A 78 -6.27 -6.30 -10.59
N LYS A 79 -7.13 -5.32 -10.33
CA LYS A 79 -7.27 -4.14 -11.19
C LYS A 79 -6.00 -3.29 -11.19
N THR A 80 -5.36 -3.10 -10.04
CA THR A 80 -4.06 -2.43 -9.95
C THR A 80 -2.94 -3.32 -10.49
N GLY A 81 -2.93 -4.62 -10.16
CA GLY A 81 -1.92 -5.56 -10.63
C GLY A 81 -1.85 -5.75 -12.15
N THR A 82 -2.97 -5.51 -12.86
CA THR A 82 -3.03 -5.61 -14.33
C THR A 82 -3.05 -4.25 -15.05
N ASP A 83 -2.97 -3.13 -14.33
CA ASP A 83 -2.96 -1.80 -14.94
C ASP A 83 -1.57 -1.52 -15.58
N PRO A 84 -1.49 -1.36 -16.92
CA PRO A 84 -0.21 -1.18 -17.61
C PRO A 84 0.44 0.18 -17.35
N THR A 85 -0.28 1.14 -16.76
CA THR A 85 0.24 2.47 -16.42
C THR A 85 0.98 2.47 -15.09
N ILE A 86 0.75 1.46 -14.25
CA ILE A 86 1.35 1.35 -12.94
C ILE A 86 2.82 0.95 -13.06
N ARG A 87 3.66 1.73 -12.38
CA ARG A 87 5.10 1.56 -12.34
C ARG A 87 5.51 1.26 -10.91
N ASN A 88 6.64 0.56 -10.79
CA ASN A 88 7.25 0.23 -9.52
C ASN A 88 8.68 0.76 -9.50
N ARG A 89 9.04 1.45 -8.42
CA ARG A 89 10.43 1.87 -8.16
C ARG A 89 10.78 1.64 -6.69
N PRO A 90 12.07 1.50 -6.35
CA PRO A 90 12.51 1.46 -4.95
C PRO A 90 12.08 2.72 -4.19
N ASN A 91 11.66 2.56 -2.94
CA ASN A 91 11.46 3.69 -2.03
C ASN A 91 12.84 4.15 -1.52
N PRO A 92 13.23 5.43 -1.70
CA PRO A 92 14.49 5.94 -1.17
C PRO A 92 14.52 6.03 0.37
N ALA A 93 13.36 6.03 1.04
CA ALA A 93 13.23 6.13 2.49
C ALA A 93 12.12 5.19 3.02
N PRO A 94 12.34 3.86 2.97
CA PRO A 94 11.39 2.90 3.49
C PRO A 94 11.29 2.97 5.02
N THR A 95 10.09 2.77 5.55
CA THR A 95 9.84 2.67 7.00
C THR A 95 9.78 1.22 7.46
N LEU A 96 9.42 0.29 6.58
CA LEU A 96 9.49 -1.13 6.87
C LEU A 96 10.97 -1.58 6.93
N GLN A 97 11.40 -2.01 8.11
CA GLN A 97 12.67 -2.71 8.30
C GLN A 97 12.42 -4.22 8.33
N VAL A 98 13.16 -4.95 7.50
CA VAL A 98 13.10 -6.43 7.39
C VAL A 98 14.11 -7.09 8.29
#